data_AF-A0A7Y2IHV5-F1
#
_entry.id   AF-A0A7Y2IHV5-F1
#
_cell.length_a   1.000
_cell.length_b   1.000
_cell.length_c   1.000
_cell.angle_alpha   90.00
_cell.angle_beta   90.00
_cell.angle_gamma   90.00
#
_symmetry.space_group_name_H-M   'P 1'
#
loop_
_entity.id
_entity.type
_entity.pdbx_description
1 polymer ?
#
loop_
_entity_poly.entity_id
_entity_poly.type
_entity_poly.pdbx_seq_one_letter_code
_entity_poly.pdbx_strand_id
1 'polypeptide(L)'
;LIQLYTYVDDLVLDPFMGAGTTLVAAALAGRRFVGYDTDAAYVSLARERVLTALSNPPADPDRTLSAPKVALAALENDGFEIHNEDVSVRGSGLRLTATASDANGQEWGIYVAGANGSHGSGISSSVAALKAVGEAIALRAKMGPEMLLMLATTALPIPTTTGGVALAAVQPQIVARVLELHAPANECLLPSDEAEMSA
;
A
#
# COMPACT_ATOMS: atom_id res chain seq x y z
N LEU A 1 3.10 -5.70 -14.88
CA LEU A 1 3.24 -6.25 -16.25
C LEU A 1 4.67 -6.15 -16.74
N ILE A 2 5.27 -4.96 -16.85
CA ILE A 2 6.66 -4.79 -17.32
C ILE A 2 7.65 -5.64 -16.51
N GLN A 3 7.67 -5.52 -15.17
CA GLN A 3 8.57 -6.31 -14.31
C GLN A 3 8.35 -7.84 -14.39
N LEU A 4 7.15 -8.29 -14.75
CA LEU A 4 6.81 -9.73 -14.77
C LEU A 4 7.15 -10.40 -16.11
N TYR A 5 7.23 -9.62 -17.18
CA TYR A 5 7.34 -10.15 -18.56
C TYR A 5 8.54 -9.59 -19.34
N THR A 6 9.39 -8.80 -18.69
CA THR A 6 10.58 -8.22 -19.32
C THR A 6 11.76 -8.29 -18.36
N TYR A 7 12.96 -8.48 -18.90
CA TYR A 7 14.21 -8.31 -18.19
C TYR A 7 14.67 -6.85 -18.24
N VAL A 8 15.65 -6.50 -17.39
CA VAL A 8 16.37 -5.22 -17.51
C VAL A 8 16.94 -5.10 -18.92
N ASP A 9 16.94 -3.89 -19.48
CA ASP A 9 17.38 -3.56 -20.85
C ASP A 9 16.52 -4.10 -22.02
N ASP A 10 15.47 -4.89 -21.75
CA ASP A 10 14.51 -5.30 -22.78
C ASP A 10 13.81 -4.08 -23.40
N LEU A 11 13.38 -4.23 -24.65
CA LEU A 11 12.64 -3.22 -25.39
C LEU A 11 11.14 -3.39 -25.21
N VAL A 12 10.47 -2.38 -24.64
CA VAL A 12 9.02 -2.29 -24.53
C VAL A 12 8.48 -1.39 -25.66
N LEU A 13 7.60 -1.94 -26.49
CA LEU A 13 6.91 -1.21 -27.56
C LEU A 13 5.46 -0.89 -27.15
N ASP A 14 5.07 0.38 -27.21
CA ASP A 14 3.69 0.82 -27.04
C ASP A 14 3.20 1.63 -28.27
N PRO A 15 2.43 1.01 -29.19
CA PRO A 15 1.96 1.66 -30.41
C PRO A 15 0.76 2.59 -30.19
N PHE A 16 0.24 2.70 -28.95
CA PHE A 16 -0.87 3.55 -28.56
C PHE A 16 -0.58 4.23 -27.22
N MET A 17 0.60 4.84 -27.13
CA MET A 17 1.17 5.24 -25.83
C MET A 17 0.34 6.30 -25.10
N GLY A 18 -0.49 7.09 -25.79
CA GLY A 18 -1.24 8.20 -25.21
C GLY A 18 -0.37 9.10 -24.34
N ALA A 19 -0.78 9.34 -23.10
CA ALA A 19 -0.01 10.14 -22.13
C ALA A 19 1.31 9.48 -21.64
N GLY A 20 1.69 8.31 -22.14
CA GLY A 20 3.00 7.71 -21.93
C GLY A 20 3.17 6.93 -20.63
N THR A 21 2.09 6.45 -20.01
CA THR A 21 2.16 5.66 -18.76
C THR A 21 3.03 4.42 -18.88
N THR A 22 2.91 3.69 -20.00
CA THR A 22 3.75 2.51 -20.30
C THR A 22 5.21 2.88 -20.44
N LEU A 23 5.52 4.00 -21.13
CA LEU A 23 6.89 4.45 -21.35
C LEU A 23 7.55 4.91 -20.05
N VAL A 24 6.81 5.64 -19.19
CA VAL A 24 7.28 6.01 -17.86
C VAL A 24 7.59 4.76 -17.03
N ALA A 25 6.68 3.79 -17.03
CA ALA A 25 6.89 2.55 -16.28
C ALA A 25 8.08 1.73 -16.82
N ALA A 26 8.28 1.69 -18.14
CA ALA A 26 9.44 1.04 -18.76
C ALA A 26 10.74 1.75 -18.38
N ALA A 27 10.76 3.09 -18.47
CA ALA A 27 11.90 3.92 -18.11
C ALA A 27 12.31 3.73 -16.64
N LEU A 28 11.34 3.79 -15.72
CA LEU A 28 11.56 3.60 -14.29
C LEU A 28 12.00 2.18 -13.93
N ALA A 29 11.58 1.19 -14.70
CA ALA A 29 12.03 -0.18 -14.54
C ALA A 29 13.40 -0.45 -15.20
N GLY A 30 14.08 0.54 -15.79
CA GLY A 30 15.35 0.31 -16.48
C GLY A 30 15.21 -0.54 -17.75
N ARG A 31 14.08 -0.43 -18.44
CA ARG A 31 13.85 -1.04 -19.76
C ARG A 31 14.02 0.03 -20.85
N ARG A 32 14.43 -0.40 -22.04
CA ARG A 32 14.36 0.44 -23.24
C ARG A 32 12.90 0.53 -23.67
N PHE A 33 12.51 1.64 -24.29
CA PHE A 33 11.13 1.82 -24.70
C PHE A 33 11.03 2.56 -26.02
N VAL A 34 10.00 2.23 -26.78
CA VAL A 34 9.56 2.95 -27.98
C VAL A 34 8.05 3.08 -27.88
N GLY A 35 7.54 4.28 -28.08
CA GLY A 35 6.11 4.46 -28.25
C GLY A 35 5.83 5.55 -29.26
N TYR A 36 4.65 5.47 -29.85
CA TYR A 36 4.13 6.49 -30.74
C TYR A 36 2.63 6.65 -30.52
N ASP A 37 2.16 7.85 -30.86
CA ASP A 37 0.76 8.23 -30.85
C ASP A 37 0.55 9.17 -32.04
N THR A 38 -0.66 9.22 -32.59
CA THR A 38 -0.98 10.12 -33.71
C THR A 38 -1.22 11.55 -33.24
N ASP A 39 -1.54 11.75 -31.95
CA ASP A 39 -1.73 13.07 -31.36
C ASP A 39 -0.40 13.65 -30.84
N ALA A 40 0.02 14.75 -31.45
CA ALA A 40 1.24 15.46 -31.07
C ALA A 40 1.22 16.00 -29.62
N ALA A 41 0.04 16.29 -29.06
CA ALA A 41 -0.10 16.72 -27.68
C ALA A 41 0.23 15.57 -26.71
N TYR A 42 -0.24 14.36 -27.00
CA TYR A 42 0.11 13.16 -26.23
C TYR A 42 1.59 12.82 -26.34
N VAL A 43 2.18 12.92 -27.53
CA VAL A 43 3.63 12.73 -27.73
C VAL A 43 4.45 13.69 -26.88
N SER A 44 4.05 14.96 -26.83
CA SER A 44 4.74 15.99 -26.05
C SER A 44 4.63 15.72 -24.55
N LEU A 45 3.43 15.41 -24.05
CA LEU A 45 3.17 15.06 -22.65
C LEU A 45 3.93 13.80 -22.22
N ALA A 46 3.91 12.75 -23.04
CA ALA A 46 4.63 11.51 -22.78
C ALA A 46 6.14 11.75 -22.64
N ARG A 47 6.73 12.57 -23.53
CA ARG A 47 8.15 12.93 -23.48
C ARG A 47 8.49 13.66 -22.18
N GLU A 48 7.71 14.65 -21.77
CA GLU A 48 7.93 15.41 -20.54
C GLU A 48 7.89 14.49 -19.30
N ARG A 49 6.89 13.61 -19.24
CA ARG A 49 6.72 12.66 -18.12
C ARG A 49 7.90 11.69 -18.03
N VAL A 50 8.37 11.17 -19.16
CA VAL A 50 9.53 10.27 -19.22
C VAL A 50 10.81 11.00 -18.78
N LEU A 51 11.04 12.22 -19.25
CA LEU A 51 12.21 13.02 -18.84
C LEU A 51 12.20 13.31 -17.34
N THR A 52 11.03 13.67 -16.80
CA THR A 52 10.85 13.88 -15.36
C THR A 52 11.18 12.62 -14.56
N ALA A 53 10.67 11.47 -15.00
CA ALA A 53 10.90 10.18 -14.36
C ALA A 53 12.38 9.76 -14.39
N LEU A 54 13.08 10.00 -15.50
CA LEU A 54 14.51 9.69 -15.65
C LEU A 54 15.42 10.66 -14.89
N SER A 55 14.97 11.89 -14.62
CA SER A 55 15.75 12.88 -13.86
C SER A 55 15.79 12.58 -12.36
N ASN A 56 14.74 11.93 -11.84
CA ASN A 56 14.63 11.48 -10.46
C ASN A 56 14.29 9.98 -10.41
N PRO A 57 15.21 9.10 -10.84
CA PRO A 57 14.96 7.67 -10.82
C PRO A 57 14.90 7.16 -9.37
N PRO A 58 14.06 6.17 -9.06
CA PRO A 58 14.09 5.49 -7.77
C PRO A 58 15.47 4.86 -7.54
N ALA A 59 15.92 4.85 -6.29
CA ALA A 59 17.26 4.35 -5.89
C ALA A 59 17.51 2.87 -6.26
N ASP A 60 16.45 2.12 -6.57
CA ASP A 60 16.52 0.77 -7.14
C ASP A 60 15.30 0.54 -8.05
N PRO A 61 15.48 0.39 -9.38
CA PRO A 61 14.39 0.26 -10.36
C PRO A 61 13.60 -1.05 -10.25
N ASP A 62 14.18 -2.08 -9.63
CA ASP A 62 13.51 -3.37 -9.37
C ASP A 62 12.85 -3.42 -7.98
N ARG A 63 13.04 -2.38 -7.16
CA ARG A 63 12.57 -2.30 -5.76
C ARG A 63 11.43 -1.32 -5.54
N THR A 64 10.63 -1.03 -6.56
CA THR A 64 9.26 -0.54 -6.31
C THR A 64 8.45 -1.71 -5.75
N LEU A 65 8.69 -2.02 -4.48
CA LEU A 65 7.93 -3.00 -3.72
C LEU A 65 6.46 -2.60 -3.81
N SER A 66 5.58 -3.55 -4.11
CA SER A 66 4.14 -3.31 -4.02
C SER A 66 3.78 -2.90 -2.59
N ALA A 67 2.70 -2.13 -2.38
CA ALA A 67 2.29 -1.71 -1.04
C ALA A 67 2.25 -2.88 -0.01
N PRO A 68 1.82 -4.11 -0.38
CA PRO A 68 1.97 -5.28 0.47
C PRO A 68 3.41 -5.58 0.88
N LYS A 69 4.34 -5.62 -0.07
CA LYS A 69 5.75 -5.88 0.21
C LYS A 69 6.41 -4.77 1.03
N VAL A 70 6.04 -3.51 0.80
CA VAL A 70 6.49 -2.38 1.64
C VAL A 70 6.00 -2.56 3.08
N ALA A 71 4.74 -2.94 3.26
CA ALA A 71 4.17 -3.19 4.59
C ALA A 71 4.88 -4.32 5.33
N LEU A 72 5.09 -5.45 4.68
CA LEU A 72 5.75 -6.61 5.30
C LEU A 72 7.20 -6.27 5.66
N ALA A 73 7.95 -5.63 4.76
CA ALA A 73 9.32 -5.20 5.06
C ALA A 73 9.39 -4.17 6.21
N ALA A 74 8.43 -3.25 6.29
CA ALA A 74 8.35 -2.31 7.42
C ALA A 74 8.09 -3.03 8.74
N LEU A 75 7.19 -4.03 8.75
CA LEU A 75 6.89 -4.81 9.95
C LEU A 75 8.07 -5.69 10.40
N GLU A 76 8.79 -6.31 9.47
CA GLU A 76 10.03 -7.04 9.78
C GLU A 76 11.07 -6.13 10.47
N ASN A 77 11.23 -4.90 9.97
CA ASN A 77 12.13 -3.91 10.58
C ASN A 77 11.65 -3.47 11.98
N ASP A 78 10.34 -3.47 12.23
CA ASP A 78 9.73 -3.21 13.53
C ASP A 78 9.75 -4.42 14.48
N GLY A 79 10.38 -5.54 14.07
CA GLY A 79 10.55 -6.74 14.90
C GLY A 79 9.39 -7.72 14.86
N PHE A 80 8.51 -7.64 13.86
CA PHE A 80 7.51 -8.67 13.59
C PHE A 80 8.13 -9.84 12.83
N GLU A 81 7.75 -11.06 13.18
CA GLU A 81 8.08 -12.28 12.44
C GLU A 81 6.92 -12.61 11.48
N ILE A 82 7.16 -12.59 10.17
CA ILE A 82 6.15 -12.89 9.15
C ILE A 82 6.08 -14.41 8.92
N HIS A 83 4.87 -14.99 8.96
CA HIS A 83 4.68 -16.44 8.86
C HIS A 83 4.13 -16.91 7.50
N ASN A 84 2.92 -16.47 7.15
CA ASN A 84 2.23 -16.89 5.94
C ASN A 84 1.76 -15.67 5.17
N GLU A 85 1.99 -15.62 3.87
CA GLU A 85 1.46 -14.60 2.97
C GLU A 85 0.20 -15.08 2.24
N ASP A 86 -0.64 -14.15 1.80
CA ASP A 86 -1.87 -14.40 1.02
C ASP A 86 -2.82 -15.44 1.66
N VAL A 87 -3.19 -15.18 2.93
CA VAL A 87 -3.93 -16.12 3.77
C VAL A 87 -5.44 -15.93 3.59
N SER A 88 -6.13 -16.96 3.11
CA SER A 88 -7.59 -16.94 2.98
C SER A 88 -8.28 -17.07 4.35
N VAL A 89 -9.17 -16.12 4.66
CA VAL A 89 -9.98 -16.18 5.90
C VAL A 89 -11.32 -16.85 5.59
N ARG A 90 -11.45 -18.12 5.96
CA ARG A 90 -12.59 -18.98 5.63
C ARG A 90 -13.92 -18.33 6.03
N GLY A 91 -14.86 -18.28 5.09
CA GLY A 91 -16.20 -17.74 5.33
C GLY A 91 -16.31 -16.21 5.33
N SER A 92 -15.20 -15.48 5.13
CA SER A 92 -15.22 -14.03 4.90
C SER A 92 -15.23 -13.68 3.40
N GLY A 93 -14.71 -14.58 2.55
CA GLY A 93 -14.44 -14.27 1.13
C GLY A 93 -13.24 -13.35 0.92
N LEU A 94 -12.54 -12.98 1.99
CA LEU A 94 -11.41 -12.05 2.01
C LEU A 94 -10.12 -12.77 2.39
N ARG A 95 -9.01 -12.09 2.14
CA ARG A 95 -7.66 -12.59 2.36
C ARG A 95 -6.87 -11.57 3.19
N LEU A 96 -6.06 -12.08 4.11
CA LEU A 96 -5.02 -11.31 4.77
C LEU A 96 -3.80 -11.26 3.84
N THR A 97 -3.10 -10.14 3.87
CA THR A 97 -1.82 -9.99 3.20
C THR A 97 -0.79 -10.94 3.80
N ALA A 98 -0.74 -11.01 5.12
CA ALA A 98 0.05 -12.00 5.82
C ALA A 98 -0.47 -12.25 7.25
N THR A 99 0.07 -13.27 7.91
CA THR A 99 0.05 -13.41 9.37
C THR A 99 1.43 -13.17 9.93
N ALA A 100 1.53 -12.58 11.12
CA ALA A 100 2.79 -12.29 11.78
C ALA A 100 2.67 -12.38 13.31
N SER A 101 3.78 -12.53 14.01
CA SER A 101 3.84 -12.38 15.47
C SER A 101 4.71 -11.19 15.84
N ASP A 102 4.35 -10.45 16.89
CA ASP A 102 5.23 -9.42 17.45
C ASP A 102 6.23 -9.99 18.47
N ALA A 103 7.10 -9.14 19.02
CA ALA A 103 8.10 -9.52 20.00
C ALA A 103 7.54 -10.12 21.31
N ASN A 104 6.24 -9.91 21.60
CA ASN A 104 5.56 -10.50 22.76
C ASN A 104 4.87 -11.83 22.41
N GLY A 105 4.98 -12.30 21.17
CA GLY A 105 4.31 -13.50 20.68
C GLY A 105 2.82 -13.30 20.39
N GLN A 106 2.33 -12.06 20.33
CA GLN A 106 0.95 -11.78 19.94
C GLN A 106 0.79 -12.01 18.44
N GLU A 107 -0.24 -12.77 18.06
CA GLU A 107 -0.56 -13.09 16.66
C GLU A 107 -1.35 -11.95 15.98
N TRP A 108 -0.94 -11.62 14.77
CA TRP A 108 -1.50 -10.55 13.94
C TRP A 108 -1.90 -11.08 12.56
N GLY A 109 -3.11 -10.75 12.14
CA GLY A 109 -3.50 -10.74 10.74
C GLY A 109 -3.22 -9.36 10.15
N ILE A 110 -2.45 -9.31 9.06
CA ILE A 110 -2.09 -8.07 8.37
C ILE A 110 -2.98 -7.93 7.15
N TYR A 111 -3.68 -6.81 7.05
CA TYR A 111 -4.51 -6.47 5.90
C TYR A 111 -4.06 -5.15 5.28
N VAL A 112 -3.52 -5.20 4.05
CA VAL A 112 -3.09 -4.00 3.33
C VAL A 112 -4.22 -3.48 2.44
N ALA A 113 -4.86 -2.40 2.88
CA ALA A 113 -5.97 -1.75 2.19
C ALA A 113 -5.48 -0.81 1.07
N GLY A 114 -6.27 -0.69 0.00
CA GLY A 114 -6.02 0.30 -1.07
C GLY A 114 -4.82 0.01 -1.99
N ALA A 115 -4.14 -1.13 -1.83
CA ALA A 115 -2.93 -1.50 -2.58
C ALA A 115 -3.10 -1.68 -4.10
N ASN A 116 -4.33 -1.80 -4.60
CA ASN A 116 -4.63 -2.16 -6.00
C ASN A 116 -4.91 -0.95 -6.92
N GLY A 117 -4.82 0.28 -6.39
CA GLY A 117 -5.04 1.50 -7.18
C GLY A 117 -3.75 2.01 -7.82
N SER A 118 -3.78 2.28 -9.13
CA SER A 118 -2.67 2.77 -9.96
C SER A 118 -2.09 4.14 -9.56
N HIS A 119 -2.54 4.74 -8.47
CA HIS A 119 -2.13 6.09 -8.00
C HIS A 119 -1.74 6.15 -6.52
N GLY A 120 -1.52 5.03 -5.83
CA GLY A 120 -0.96 5.05 -4.47
C GLY A 120 -1.81 5.80 -3.42
N SER A 121 -3.08 6.07 -3.70
CA SER A 121 -3.95 6.93 -2.88
C SER A 121 -4.44 6.27 -1.59
N GLY A 122 -4.02 5.04 -1.28
CA GLY A 122 -4.42 4.30 -0.09
C GLY A 122 -5.93 4.29 0.11
N ILE A 123 -6.36 4.57 1.35
CA ILE A 123 -7.76 4.73 1.74
C ILE A 123 -8.12 6.21 2.02
N SER A 124 -7.45 7.15 1.34
CA SER A 124 -7.63 8.60 1.55
C SER A 124 -9.03 9.12 1.21
N SER A 125 -9.79 8.40 0.37
CA SER A 125 -11.19 8.74 0.05
C SER A 125 -12.18 8.09 1.02
N SER A 126 -13.31 8.77 1.31
CA SER A 126 -14.36 8.23 2.17
C SER A 126 -14.90 6.87 1.70
N VAL A 127 -15.03 6.66 0.39
CA VAL A 127 -15.51 5.39 -0.18
C VAL A 127 -14.51 4.27 0.06
N ALA A 128 -13.21 4.54 -0.16
CA ALA A 128 -12.15 3.55 0.07
C ALA A 128 -12.02 3.21 1.56
N ALA A 129 -12.09 4.20 2.45
CA ALA A 129 -12.06 3.99 3.89
C ALA A 129 -13.27 3.18 4.39
N LEU A 130 -14.49 3.53 3.97
CA LEU A 130 -15.70 2.78 4.34
C LEU A 130 -15.66 1.33 3.84
N LYS A 131 -15.15 1.12 2.63
CA LYS A 131 -14.92 -0.24 2.10
C LYS A 131 -13.93 -1.01 2.97
N ALA A 132 -12.77 -0.42 3.27
CA ALA A 132 -11.74 -1.05 4.08
C ALA A 132 -12.23 -1.38 5.50
N VAL A 133 -13.06 -0.51 6.09
CA VAL A 133 -13.75 -0.75 7.37
C VAL A 133 -14.67 -1.96 7.26
N GLY A 134 -15.51 -2.05 6.21
CA GLY A 134 -16.39 -3.20 5.99
C GLY A 134 -15.62 -4.51 5.82
N GLU A 135 -14.51 -4.48 5.07
CA GLU A 135 -13.62 -5.63 4.88
C GLU A 135 -12.94 -6.03 6.19
N ALA A 136 -12.49 -5.08 6.99
CA ALA A 136 -11.90 -5.34 8.31
C ALA A 136 -12.89 -6.00 9.28
N ILE A 137 -14.14 -5.53 9.32
CA ILE A 137 -15.20 -6.14 10.12
C ILE A 137 -15.45 -7.59 9.67
N ALA A 138 -15.55 -7.82 8.35
CA ALA A 138 -15.78 -9.15 7.80
C ALA A 138 -14.63 -10.12 8.07
N LEU A 139 -13.38 -9.64 8.00
CA LEU A 139 -12.19 -10.40 8.40
C LEU A 139 -12.23 -10.73 9.89
N ARG A 140 -12.33 -9.71 10.75
CA ARG A 140 -12.30 -9.87 12.21
C ARG A 140 -13.36 -10.85 12.71
N ALA A 141 -14.57 -10.79 12.16
CA ALA A 141 -15.68 -11.67 12.52
C ALA A 141 -15.41 -13.17 12.25
N LYS A 142 -14.38 -13.50 11.48
CA LYS A 142 -13.99 -14.88 11.10
C LYS A 142 -12.59 -15.28 11.55
N MET A 143 -11.81 -14.34 12.09
CA MET A 143 -10.49 -14.61 12.68
C MET A 143 -10.63 -15.27 14.05
N GLY A 144 -9.56 -15.95 14.49
CA GLY A 144 -9.48 -16.48 15.84
C GLY A 144 -9.59 -15.37 16.91
N PRO A 145 -10.07 -15.68 18.12
CA PRO A 145 -10.23 -14.68 19.18
C PRO A 145 -8.90 -14.03 19.59
N GLU A 146 -7.84 -14.84 19.63
CA GLU A 146 -6.48 -14.45 20.02
C GLU A 146 -5.73 -13.67 18.93
N MET A 147 -6.20 -13.68 17.68
CA MET A 147 -5.52 -13.00 16.58
C MET A 147 -6.04 -11.57 16.44
N LEU A 148 -5.15 -10.59 16.51
CA LEU A 148 -5.45 -9.18 16.29
C LEU A 148 -5.38 -8.82 14.80
N LEU A 149 -6.13 -7.81 14.39
CA LEU A 149 -6.11 -7.32 13.01
C LEU A 149 -5.35 -6.00 12.92
N MET A 150 -4.37 -5.94 12.02
CA MET A 150 -3.69 -4.72 11.61
C MET A 150 -4.16 -4.30 10.21
N LEU A 151 -4.48 -3.02 10.05
CA LEU A 151 -4.79 -2.42 8.76
C LEU A 151 -3.63 -1.52 8.33
N ALA A 152 -3.01 -1.82 7.19
CA ALA A 152 -1.96 -1.00 6.61
C ALA A 152 -2.45 -0.33 5.31
N THR A 153 -2.05 0.92 5.06
CA THR A 153 -2.44 1.68 3.86
C THR A 153 -1.34 2.66 3.45
N THR A 154 -1.28 3.05 2.19
CA THR A 154 -0.32 4.06 1.71
C THR A 154 -0.73 5.49 2.03
N ALA A 155 -2.01 5.74 2.32
CA ALA A 155 -2.54 7.03 2.73
C ALA A 155 -3.80 6.85 3.60
N LEU A 156 -3.94 7.63 4.66
CA LEU A 156 -5.10 7.64 5.55
C LEU A 156 -6.17 8.65 5.13
N PRO A 157 -7.46 8.41 5.45
CA PRO A 157 -8.50 9.42 5.30
C PRO A 157 -8.30 10.53 6.33
N ILE A 158 -8.71 11.75 5.97
CA ILE A 158 -8.72 12.88 6.91
C ILE A 158 -9.67 12.53 8.08
N PRO A 159 -9.25 12.65 9.36
CA PRO A 159 -10.01 12.15 10.51
C PRO A 159 -11.45 12.66 10.63
N THR A 160 -11.72 13.90 10.19
CA THR A 160 -13.04 14.53 10.27
C THR A 160 -14.00 14.12 9.14
N THR A 161 -13.51 13.43 8.11
CA THR A 161 -14.34 12.93 7.01
C THR A 161 -15.12 11.69 7.45
N THR A 162 -16.19 11.35 6.73
CA THR A 162 -16.94 10.11 6.97
C THR A 162 -16.04 8.87 7.02
N GLY A 163 -15.04 8.80 6.14
CA GLY A 163 -14.06 7.71 6.14
C GLY A 163 -13.17 7.69 7.38
N GLY A 164 -12.68 8.85 7.81
CA GLY A 164 -11.85 8.99 9.02
C GLY A 164 -12.61 8.62 10.28
N VAL A 165 -13.84 9.14 10.43
CA VAL A 165 -14.73 8.82 11.57
C VAL A 165 -15.04 7.33 11.61
N ALA A 166 -15.34 6.72 10.45
CA ALA A 166 -15.62 5.28 10.39
C ALA A 166 -14.39 4.42 10.75
N LEU A 167 -13.20 4.79 10.29
CA LEU A 167 -11.97 4.09 10.62
C LEU A 167 -11.61 4.22 12.11
N ALA A 168 -11.86 5.38 12.71
CA ALA A 168 -11.67 5.59 14.15
C ALA A 168 -12.67 4.75 14.97
N ALA A 169 -13.92 4.66 14.54
CA ALA A 169 -14.98 3.96 15.25
C ALA A 169 -14.78 2.43 15.38
N VAL A 170 -13.92 1.84 14.54
CA VAL A 170 -13.60 0.40 14.58
C VAL A 170 -12.30 0.08 15.33
N GLN A 171 -11.58 1.10 15.80
CA GLN A 171 -10.37 0.94 16.60
C GLN A 171 -10.66 1.09 18.11
N PRO A 172 -9.95 0.32 18.98
CA PRO A 172 -9.05 -0.78 18.65
C PRO A 172 -9.75 -2.15 18.51
N GLN A 173 -11.06 -2.24 18.72
CA GLN A 173 -11.71 -3.55 18.96
C GLN A 173 -11.76 -4.44 17.71
N ILE A 174 -11.94 -3.85 16.53
CA ILE A 174 -11.98 -4.58 15.26
C ILE A 174 -10.62 -4.50 14.57
N VAL A 175 -10.06 -3.30 14.48
CA VAL A 175 -8.72 -3.03 13.97
C VAL A 175 -7.87 -2.60 15.15
N ALA A 176 -6.97 -3.46 15.60
CA ALA A 176 -6.14 -3.19 16.78
C ALA A 176 -5.05 -2.16 16.50
N ARG A 177 -4.58 -2.07 15.25
CA ARG A 177 -3.55 -1.12 14.82
C ARG A 177 -3.76 -0.70 13.37
N VAL A 178 -3.56 0.59 13.11
CA VAL A 178 -3.52 1.16 11.76
C VAL A 178 -2.09 1.63 11.46
N LEU A 179 -1.59 1.29 10.28
CA LEU A 179 -0.25 1.64 9.81
C LEU A 179 -0.32 2.43 8.49
N GLU A 180 0.31 3.60 8.44
CA GLU A 180 0.48 4.35 7.21
C GLU A 180 1.90 4.11 6.63
N LEU A 181 1.96 3.53 5.43
CA LEU A 181 3.20 3.00 4.83
C LEU A 181 4.14 4.07 4.27
N HIS A 182 3.66 5.30 4.07
CA HIS A 182 4.44 6.41 3.50
C HIS A 182 4.57 7.60 4.46
N ALA A 183 4.35 7.40 5.76
CA ALA A 183 4.81 8.40 6.71
C ALA A 183 6.35 8.50 6.57
N PRO A 184 6.94 9.70 6.36
CA PRO A 184 8.37 9.85 6.55
C PRO A 184 8.71 9.35 7.95
N ALA A 185 9.94 8.87 8.17
CA ALA A 185 10.40 8.16 9.37
C ALA A 185 10.37 8.97 10.69
N ASN A 186 9.50 9.96 10.82
CA ASN A 186 9.18 10.71 12.03
C ASN A 186 7.67 10.92 12.07
N GLU A 187 6.98 10.02 12.77
CA GLU A 187 5.73 10.22 13.53
C GLU A 187 5.03 8.86 13.69
N CYS A 188 5.71 7.92 14.35
CA CYS A 188 5.02 6.88 15.08
C CYS A 188 4.36 7.55 16.29
N LEU A 189 3.15 8.10 16.09
CA LEU A 189 2.31 8.57 17.18
C LEU A 189 1.86 7.35 17.99
N LEU A 190 2.65 7.00 19.00
CA LEU A 190 2.16 6.28 20.15
C LEU A 190 1.10 7.17 20.84
N PRO A 191 0.01 6.59 21.39
CA PRO A 191 -0.86 7.34 22.28
C PRO A 191 -0.03 7.76 23.50
N SER A 192 0.11 9.07 23.71
CA SER A 192 0.59 9.62 24.97
C SER A 192 -0.48 9.41 26.03
N ASP A 193 -0.46 8.23 26.65
CA ASP A 193 -0.93 8.08 28.03
C ASP A 193 0.05 8.85 28.92
N GLU A 194 -0.35 10.05 29.34
CA GLU A 194 0.02 10.66 30.62
C GLU A 194 -0.81 11.93 30.84
N ALA A 195 -2.09 11.72 31.16
CA ALA A 195 -2.79 12.60 32.08
C ALA A 195 -2.81 11.89 33.44
N GLU A 196 -2.48 12.64 34.49
CA GLU A 196 -2.51 12.31 35.93
C GLU A 196 -1.28 11.58 36.52
N MET A 197 -0.33 12.38 37.03
CA MET A 197 0.17 12.19 38.39
C MET A 197 0.71 13.49 39.00
N SER A 198 -0.18 14.15 39.77
CA SER A 198 0.03 14.88 41.04
C SER A 198 1.39 15.53 41.34
N ALA A 199 1.38 16.86 41.54
CA ALA A 199 1.68 17.54 42.83
C ALA A 199 1.88 19.04 42.64
#